data_AF-A0A9W5K7P0-F1
#
_entry.id   AF-A0A9W5K7P0-F1
#
_cell.length_a   1.000
_cell.length_b   1.000
_cell.length_c   1.000
_cell.angle_alpha   90.00
_cell.angle_beta   90.00
_cell.angle_gamma   90.00
#
_symmetry.space_group_name_H-M   'P 1'
#
loop_
_entity.id
_entity.type
_entity.pdbx_description
1 polymer ?
#
loop_
_entity_poly.entity_id
_entity_poly.type
_entity_poly.pdbx_seq_one_letter_code
_entity_poly.pdbx_strand_id
1 'polypeptide(L)'
;MHIERKKKSKCKLSKAEIIHMYAEGESTSEIAMLANVSARYIRMVLTDNNVPRRAIGSWKRKYDIKEDYFKTWSNNMAYILGFIAADGVIQKENQYNYFQIGFIKTKIFICIENMKCFRKKV
;
A
#
# COMPACT_ATOMS: atom_id res chain seq x y z
N MET A 1 -32.51 22.84 -37.48
CA MET A 1 -31.24 22.14 -37.18
C MET A 1 -30.86 22.43 -35.74
N HIS A 2 -31.01 21.46 -34.83
CA HIS A 2 -30.57 21.63 -33.45
C HIS A 2 -29.05 21.49 -33.38
N ILE A 3 -28.37 22.60 -33.16
CA ILE A 3 -26.94 22.61 -32.86
C ILE A 3 -26.81 22.20 -31.39
N GLU A 4 -26.46 20.92 -31.15
CA GLU A 4 -26.10 20.47 -29.81
C GLU A 4 -24.88 21.26 -29.31
N ARG A 5 -25.13 22.17 -28.36
CA ARG A 5 -24.05 22.87 -27.66
C ARG A 5 -23.34 21.89 -26.73
N LYS A 6 -22.27 21.25 -27.20
CA LYS A 6 -21.34 20.51 -26.32
C LYS A 6 -20.72 21.49 -25.32
N LYS A 7 -21.22 21.48 -24.08
CA LYS A 7 -20.56 22.16 -22.95
C LYS A 7 -19.13 21.61 -22.85
N LYS A 8 -18.12 22.47 -22.97
CA LYS A 8 -16.73 22.09 -22.67
C LYS A 8 -16.68 21.58 -21.24
N SER A 9 -16.33 20.31 -21.06
CA SER A 9 -16.11 19.73 -19.74
C SER A 9 -14.88 20.40 -19.10
N LYS A 10 -14.93 20.63 -17.79
CA LYS A 10 -13.79 21.17 -17.03
C LYS A 10 -12.59 20.20 -17.00
N CYS A 11 -12.84 18.91 -17.23
CA CYS A 11 -11.84 17.85 -17.27
C CYS A 11 -11.18 17.79 -18.65
N LYS A 12 -9.84 17.71 -18.66
CA LYS A 12 -9.04 17.55 -19.88
C LYS A 12 -9.06 16.13 -20.45
N LEU A 13 -9.19 15.14 -19.58
CA LEU A 13 -9.22 13.72 -19.94
C LEU A 13 -10.65 13.19 -20.04
N SER A 14 -10.86 12.18 -20.87
CA SER A 14 -12.10 11.42 -20.93
C SER A 14 -12.24 10.50 -19.72
N LYS A 15 -13.48 10.08 -19.42
CA LYS A 15 -13.74 9.15 -18.32
C LYS A 15 -13.07 7.79 -18.53
N ALA A 16 -12.99 7.32 -19.77
CA ALA A 16 -12.36 6.04 -20.11
C ALA A 16 -10.85 6.07 -19.84
N GLU A 17 -10.17 7.15 -20.22
CA GLU A 17 -8.74 7.33 -19.95
C GLU A 17 -8.44 7.36 -18.43
N ILE A 18 -9.30 8.01 -17.64
CA ILE A 18 -9.18 8.02 -16.17
C ILE A 18 -9.22 6.60 -15.59
N ILE A 19 -10.11 5.75 -16.11
CA ILE A 19 -10.25 4.36 -15.66
C ILE A 19 -9.04 3.53 -16.10
N HIS A 20 -8.56 3.73 -17.33
CA HIS A 20 -7.37 3.04 -17.85
C HIS A 20 -6.13 3.33 -16.99
N MET A 21 -5.82 4.60 -16.76
CA MET A 21 -4.68 4.99 -15.91
C MET A 21 -4.83 4.44 -14.48
N TYR A 22 -6.05 4.41 -13.94
CA TYR A 22 -6.30 3.81 -12.64
C TYR A 22 -6.12 2.28 -12.65
N ALA A 23 -6.33 1.60 -13.77
CA ALA A 23 -6.05 0.17 -13.89
C ALA A 23 -4.53 -0.10 -13.99
N GLU A 24 -3.79 0.78 -14.65
CA GLU A 24 -2.33 0.65 -14.84
C GLU A 24 -1.51 0.79 -13.55
N GLY A 25 -2.05 1.44 -12.53
CA GLY A 25 -1.36 1.58 -11.24
C GLY A 25 -1.23 3.02 -10.76
N GLU A 26 -1.53 4.00 -11.61
CA GLU A 26 -1.40 5.42 -11.29
C GLU A 26 -2.25 5.81 -10.07
N SER A 27 -1.76 6.75 -9.28
CA SER A 27 -2.50 7.23 -8.11
C SER A 27 -3.62 8.19 -8.51
N THR A 28 -4.68 8.25 -7.71
CA THR A 28 -5.79 9.19 -7.95
C THR A 28 -5.36 10.65 -7.94
N SER A 29 -4.21 10.95 -7.32
CA SER A 29 -3.65 12.31 -7.25
C SER A 29 -2.91 12.67 -8.54
N GLU A 30 -2.10 11.75 -9.09
CA GLU A 30 -1.43 11.93 -10.39
C GLU A 30 -2.46 12.09 -11.51
N ILE A 31 -3.45 11.20 -11.54
CA ILE A 31 -4.56 11.25 -12.49
C ILE A 31 -5.31 12.60 -12.40
N ALA A 32 -5.52 13.10 -11.18
CA ALA A 32 -6.19 14.38 -10.94
C ALA A 32 -5.38 15.58 -11.46
N MET A 33 -4.06 15.56 -11.28
CA MET A 33 -3.16 16.59 -11.81
C MET A 33 -3.18 16.61 -13.34
N LEU A 34 -3.09 15.43 -13.98
CA LEU A 34 -3.15 15.30 -15.45
C LEU A 34 -4.50 15.77 -16.01
N ALA A 35 -5.60 15.37 -15.37
CA ALA A 35 -6.95 15.74 -15.76
C ALA A 35 -7.32 17.20 -15.43
N ASN A 36 -6.50 17.91 -14.65
CA ASN A 36 -6.78 19.25 -14.09
C ASN A 36 -8.09 19.31 -13.29
N VAL A 37 -8.32 18.32 -12.44
CA VAL A 37 -9.51 18.19 -11.60
C VAL A 37 -9.10 17.84 -10.18
N SER A 38 -10.04 17.91 -9.23
CA SER A 38 -9.77 17.45 -7.87
C SER A 38 -9.72 15.92 -7.79
N ALA A 39 -8.91 15.38 -6.89
CA ALA A 39 -8.90 13.94 -6.61
C ALA A 39 -10.29 13.43 -6.15
N ARG A 40 -11.13 14.30 -5.59
CA ARG A 40 -12.54 13.98 -5.26
C ARG A 40 -13.35 13.68 -6.51
N TYR A 41 -13.15 14.43 -7.59
CA TYR A 41 -13.83 14.18 -8.87
C TYR A 41 -13.42 12.83 -9.46
N ILE A 42 -12.13 12.49 -9.44
CA ILE A 42 -11.64 11.18 -9.89
C ILE A 42 -12.28 10.04 -9.08
N ARG A 43 -12.33 10.17 -7.74
CA ARG A 43 -13.00 9.18 -6.89
C ARG A 43 -14.48 9.01 -7.21
N MET A 44 -15.17 10.10 -7.54
CA MET A 44 -16.58 10.08 -7.95
C MET A 44 -16.73 9.34 -9.28
N VAL A 45 -15.91 9.65 -10.28
CA VAL A 45 -15.91 8.94 -11.58
C VAL A 45 -15.68 7.44 -11.39
N LEU A 46 -14.74 7.04 -10.54
CA LEU A 46 -14.49 5.61 -10.26
C LEU A 46 -15.70 4.95 -9.59
N THR A 47 -16.35 5.62 -8.62
CA THR A 47 -17.58 5.11 -7.99
C THR A 47 -18.73 5.00 -8.99
N ASP A 48 -18.95 6.02 -9.82
CA ASP A 48 -20.04 6.05 -10.82
C ASP A 48 -19.89 4.96 -11.88
N ASN A 49 -18.65 4.54 -12.17
CA ASN A 49 -18.35 3.47 -13.14
C ASN A 49 -18.15 2.10 -12.45
N ASN A 50 -18.53 1.95 -11.17
CA ASN A 50 -18.41 0.70 -10.40
C ASN A 50 -16.99 0.11 -10.38
N VAL A 51 -15.95 0.95 -10.42
CA VAL A 51 -14.56 0.48 -10.31
C VAL A 51 -14.24 0.22 -8.83
N PRO A 52 -13.85 -1.02 -8.46
CA PRO A 52 -13.53 -1.33 -7.08
C PRO A 52 -12.28 -0.56 -6.63
N ARG A 53 -12.28 -0.12 -5.37
CA ARG A 53 -11.14 0.58 -4.80
C ARG A 53 -10.05 -0.40 -4.40
N ARG A 54 -8.80 -0.02 -4.67
CA ARG A 54 -7.63 -0.76 -4.20
C ARG A 54 -7.58 -0.81 -2.67
N ALA A 55 -7.05 -1.91 -2.14
CA ALA A 55 -6.82 -2.07 -0.70
C ALA A 55 -5.94 -0.94 -0.13
N ILE A 56 -6.15 -0.59 1.14
CA ILE A 56 -5.42 0.49 1.79
C ILE A 56 -3.90 0.21 1.70
N GLY A 57 -3.13 1.20 1.25
CA GLY A 57 -1.67 1.12 1.17
C GLY A 57 -1.09 0.23 0.06
N SER A 58 -1.90 -0.42 -0.77
CA SER A 58 -1.39 -1.28 -1.86
C SER A 58 -0.63 -0.49 -2.93
N TRP A 59 -1.03 0.76 -3.20
CA TRP A 59 -0.42 1.62 -4.22
C TRP A 59 1.02 2.07 -3.91
N LYS A 60 1.48 1.96 -2.65
CA LYS A 60 2.86 2.31 -2.27
C LYS A 60 3.81 1.12 -2.30
N ARG A 61 3.31 -0.10 -2.51
CA ARG A 61 4.12 -1.31 -2.43
C ARG A 61 4.85 -1.51 -3.75
N LYS A 62 6.19 -1.52 -3.70
CA LYS A 62 7.05 -1.87 -4.83
C LYS A 62 7.28 -3.38 -4.93
N TYR A 63 7.20 -4.08 -3.81
CA TYR A 63 7.51 -5.50 -3.71
C TYR A 63 6.33 -6.26 -3.10
N ASP A 64 6.12 -7.49 -3.58
CA ASP A 64 5.14 -8.41 -3.02
C ASP A 64 5.59 -8.87 -1.63
N ILE A 65 4.66 -8.85 -0.69
CA ILE A 65 4.89 -9.26 0.70
C ILE A 65 4.57 -10.76 0.79
N LYS A 66 5.56 -11.56 1.17
CA LYS A 66 5.35 -12.98 1.50
C LYS A 66 5.00 -13.10 2.98
N GLU A 67 3.71 -13.07 3.31
CA GLU A 67 3.22 -13.18 4.69
C GLU A 67 3.63 -14.51 5.36
N ASP A 68 3.80 -15.57 4.57
CA ASP A 68 4.18 -16.90 5.06
C ASP A 68 5.69 -17.12 5.17
N TYR A 69 6.52 -16.12 4.88
CA TYR A 69 7.99 -16.28 4.83
C TYR A 69 8.58 -16.82 6.14
N PHE A 70 8.03 -16.42 7.29
CA PHE A 70 8.48 -16.86 8.61
C PHE A 70 7.78 -18.13 9.12
N LYS A 71 6.83 -18.69 8.37
CA LYS A 71 6.14 -19.94 8.74
C LYS A 71 6.98 -21.18 8.43
N THR A 72 7.87 -21.10 7.44
CA THR A 72 8.76 -22.20 7.04
C THR A 72 10.20 -21.93 7.45
N TRP A 73 10.85 -22.92 8.06
CA TRP A 73 12.28 -22.85 8.37
C TRP A 73 13.12 -23.08 7.11
N SER A 74 13.93 -22.09 6.75
CA SER A 74 14.94 -22.17 5.69
C SER A 74 16.23 -21.49 6.12
N ASN A 75 17.36 -21.84 5.51
CA ASN A 75 18.66 -21.24 5.85
C ASN A 75 18.65 -19.70 5.70
N ASN A 76 17.99 -19.19 4.65
CA ASN A 76 17.86 -17.75 4.43
C ASN A 76 16.95 -17.08 5.47
N MET A 77 15.88 -17.74 5.89
CA MET A 77 15.02 -17.25 6.97
C MET A 77 15.78 -17.18 8.29
N ALA A 78 16.54 -18.22 8.64
CA ALA A 78 17.35 -18.26 9.85
C ALA A 78 18.41 -17.16 9.87
N TYR A 79 19.05 -16.90 8.73
CA TYR A 79 20.01 -15.81 8.55
C TYR A 79 19.37 -14.43 8.76
N ILE A 80 18.24 -14.15 8.09
CA ILE A 80 17.53 -12.88 8.23
C ILE A 80 17.02 -12.70 9.66
N LEU A 81 16.54 -13.76 10.30
CA LEU A 81 16.11 -13.74 11.70
C LEU A 81 17.28 -13.42 12.64
N GLY A 82 18.44 -14.05 12.44
CA GLY A 82 19.66 -13.76 13.21
C GLY A 82 20.13 -12.31 13.04
N PHE A 83 20.05 -11.78 11.81
CA PHE A 83 20.36 -10.39 11.52
C PHE A 83 19.41 -9.42 12.26
N ILE A 84 18.10 -9.68 12.22
CA ILE A 84 17.09 -8.90 12.96
C ILE A 84 17.33 -8.98 14.47
N ALA A 85 17.68 -10.15 15.01
CA ALA A 85 17.92 -10.34 16.44
C ALA A 85 19.19 -9.63 16.92
N ALA A 86 20.20 -9.50 16.05
CA ALA A 86 21.46 -8.84 16.37
C ALA A 86 21.36 -7.31 16.35
N ASP A 87 20.67 -6.72 15.37
CA ASP A 87 20.64 -5.27 15.11
C ASP A 87 19.26 -4.61 15.34
N GLY A 88 18.22 -5.41 15.59
CA GLY A 88 16.87 -4.91 15.83
C GLY A 88 16.70 -4.35 17.24
N VAL A 89 16.00 -3.21 17.35
CA VAL A 89 15.56 -2.66 18.63
C VAL A 89 14.12 -3.10 18.92
N ILE A 90 13.92 -3.82 20.02
CA ILE A 90 12.57 -4.20 20.51
C ILE A 90 12.03 -3.03 21.33
N GLN A 91 11.20 -2.19 20.72
CA GLN A 91 10.51 -1.13 21.45
C GLN A 91 9.29 -1.71 22.17
N LYS A 92 9.27 -1.58 23.50
CA LYS A 92 8.20 -2.06 24.36
C LYS A 92 7.24 -0.91 24.68
N GLU A 93 6.54 -0.38 23.69
CA GLU A 93 5.58 0.69 23.97
C GLU A 93 4.36 0.65 23.03
N ASN A 94 3.20 0.74 23.69
CA ASN A 94 1.82 0.87 23.20
C ASN A 94 1.02 -0.41 22.92
N GLN A 95 0.24 -0.82 23.94
CA GLN A 95 -1.12 -1.41 23.95
C GLN A 95 -1.56 -2.45 22.90
N TYR A 96 -0.69 -2.88 22.00
CA TYR A 96 -0.95 -3.81 20.92
C TYR A 96 0.15 -4.88 20.91
N ASN A 97 -0.23 -6.13 20.70
CA ASN A 97 0.66 -7.30 20.76
C ASN A 97 1.52 -7.47 19.49
N TYR A 98 2.08 -6.40 18.92
CA TYR A 98 2.95 -6.51 17.74
C TYR A 98 4.42 -6.25 18.06
N PHE A 99 5.29 -6.99 17.37
CA PHE A 99 6.74 -6.84 17.41
C PHE A 99 7.16 -5.75 16.42
N GLN A 100 7.63 -4.60 16.92
CA GLN A 100 8.12 -3.53 16.06
C GLN A 100 9.64 -3.64 15.91
N ILE A 101 10.11 -4.01 14.72
CA ILE A 101 11.53 -3.98 14.34
C ILE A 101 11.79 -2.62 13.66
N GLY A 102 12.55 -1.75 14.31
CA GLY A 102 13.00 -0.50 13.71
C GLY A 102 14.42 -0.64 13.16
N PHE A 103 14.60 -0.48 11.85
CA PHE A 103 15.93 -0.26 11.27
C PHE A 103 16.22 1.25 11.22
N ILE A 104 17.32 1.69 11.82
CA ILE A 104 17.74 3.09 11.86
C ILE A 104 18.21 3.51 10.45
N LYS A 105 17.24 3.87 9.58
CA LYS A 105 17.30 4.80 8.43
C LYS A 105 16.20 4.58 7.39
N THR A 106 15.44 3.49 7.46
CA THR A 106 14.31 3.25 6.54
C THR A 106 13.10 2.78 7.33
N LYS A 107 11.99 3.53 7.25
CA LYS A 107 10.72 3.17 7.89
C LYS A 107 10.10 1.98 7.15
N ILE A 108 10.62 0.79 7.39
CA ILE A 108 10.01 -0.49 7.03
C ILE A 108 9.38 -1.05 8.31
N PHE A 109 8.06 -1.08 8.36
CA PHE A 109 7.30 -1.77 9.40
C PHE A 109 7.08 -3.21 8.95
N ILE A 110 7.70 -4.18 9.63
CA ILE A 110 7.42 -5.60 9.47
C ILE A 110 6.62 -6.00 10.71
N CYS A 111 5.31 -6.23 10.53
CA CYS A 111 4.48 -6.83 11.59
C CYS A 111 4.68 -8.35 11.55
N ILE A 112 5.47 -8.88 12.48
CA ILE A 112 5.52 -10.33 12.73
C ILE A 112 4.56 -10.63 13.88
N GLU A 113 3.37 -11.13 13.57
CA GLU A 113 2.53 -11.80 14.57
C GLU A 113 3.06 -13.23 14.77
N ASN A 114 3.29 -13.61 16.03
CA ASN A 114 3.63 -14.97 16.50
C ASN A 114 5.10 -15.39 16.64
N MET A 115 6.02 -14.51 17.07
CA MET A 115 7.20 -15.03 17.78
C MET A 115 6.83 -15.35 19.24
N LYS A 116 6.35 -16.58 19.49
CA LYS A 116 6.29 -17.13 20.86
C LYS A 116 7.71 -17.29 21.38
N CYS A 117 8.17 -16.34 22.19
CA CYS A 117 9.45 -16.42 22.87
C CYS A 117 9.36 -17.50 23.96
N PHE A 118 9.83 -18.72 23.67
CA PHE A 118 9.98 -19.77 24.67
C PHE A 118 11.18 -19.44 25.56
N ARG A 119 10.90 -18.81 26.71
CA ARG A 119 11.88 -18.65 27.78
C ARG A 119 12.11 -20.04 28.40
N LYS A 120 13.22 -20.69 28.03
CA LYS A 120 13.68 -21.91 28.72
C LYS A 120 14.02 -21.51 30.16
N LYS A 121 13.21 -21.92 31.14
CA LYS A 121 13.61 -21.86 32.55
C LYS A 121 14.79 -22.80 32.70
N VAL A 122 15.96 -22.24 32.99
CA VAL A 122 17.08 -22.97 33.59
C VAL A 122 16.74 -23.15 35.06
#